data_AF-A0A380TMR6-F1
#
_entry.id   AF-A0A380TMR6-F1
#
_cell.length_a   1.000
_cell.length_b   1.000
_cell.length_c   1.000
_cell.angle_alpha   90.00
_cell.angle_beta   90.00
_cell.angle_gamma   90.00
#
_symmetry.space_group_name_H-M   'P 1'
#
loop_
_entity.id
_entity.type
_entity.pdbx_description
1 polymer ?
#
loop_
_entity_poly.entity_id
_entity_poly.type
_entity_poly.pdbx_seq_one_letter_code
_entity_poly.pdbx_strand_id
1 'polypeptide(L)'
;MRLVKASEVQRLTGLTADQLREWTTRRGLIQPDAKPHGPGSRALYSWQTVLLLRIAVVLKEAFHVELHSQRSLFLALSQRLEKTSFPALRGAAIAINSEGSFDIVDPRRLEAPSNDLLMLQLDPHLEILSREFGLLEPIRQLPLFPARAVT
;
A
#
# COMPACT_ATOMS: atom_id res chain seq x y z
N MET A 1 11.91 -0.01 10.74
CA MET A 1 10.53 0.11 10.18
C MET A 1 9.55 -0.27 11.28
N ARG A 2 8.57 0.58 11.62
CA ARG A 2 7.53 0.21 12.60
C ARG A 2 6.65 -0.90 12.02
N LEU A 3 6.37 -1.92 12.81
CA LEU A 3 5.40 -2.95 12.48
C LEU A 3 4.18 -2.81 13.40
N VAL A 4 3.00 -3.14 12.89
CA VAL A 4 1.73 -3.03 13.63
C VAL A 4 1.09 -4.40 13.82
N LYS A 5 0.24 -4.51 14.85
CA LYS A 5 -0.46 -5.77 15.17
C LYS A 5 -1.77 -5.88 14.37
N ALA A 6 -2.32 -7.08 14.30
CA ALA A 6 -3.59 -7.36 13.60
C ALA A 6 -4.76 -6.43 13.99
N SER A 7 -4.84 -5.97 15.25
CA SER A 7 -5.88 -5.03 15.70
C SER A 7 -5.74 -3.64 15.07
N GLU A 8 -4.50 -3.16 14.92
CA GLU A 8 -4.22 -1.91 14.20
C GLU A 8 -4.54 -2.10 12.71
N VAL A 9 -4.16 -3.23 12.10
CA VAL A 9 -4.49 -3.53 10.70
C VAL A 9 -5.99 -3.52 10.45
N GLN A 10 -6.79 -4.15 11.32
CA GLN A 10 -8.25 -4.13 11.22
C GLN A 10 -8.79 -2.70 11.21
N ARG A 11 -8.33 -1.86 12.15
CA ARG A 11 -8.72 -0.43 12.18
C ARG A 11 -8.30 0.31 10.92
N LEU A 12 -7.09 0.04 10.41
CA LEU A 12 -6.54 0.71 9.22
C LEU A 12 -7.12 0.22 7.91
N THR A 13 -7.81 -0.92 7.87
CA THR A 13 -8.33 -1.51 6.63
C THR A 13 -9.85 -1.63 6.62
N GLY A 14 -10.50 -1.58 7.78
CA GLY A 14 -11.91 -1.91 7.94
C GLY A 14 -12.19 -3.42 7.90
N LEU A 15 -11.16 -4.26 7.75
CA LEU A 15 -11.32 -5.71 7.75
C LEU A 15 -11.72 -6.20 9.14
N THR A 16 -12.63 -7.17 9.18
CA THR A 16 -12.88 -7.97 10.38
C THR A 16 -11.70 -8.91 10.66
N ALA A 17 -11.61 -9.42 11.90
CA ALA A 17 -10.60 -10.41 12.27
C ALA A 17 -10.62 -11.65 11.37
N ASP A 18 -11.83 -12.13 11.01
CA ASP A 18 -12.00 -13.29 10.14
C ASP A 18 -11.56 -12.99 8.71
N GLN A 19 -11.94 -11.85 8.12
CA GLN A 19 -11.48 -11.47 6.78
C GLN A 19 -9.96 -11.30 6.73
N LEU A 20 -9.37 -10.65 7.74
CA LEU A 20 -7.93 -10.49 7.81
C LEU A 20 -7.23 -11.86 7.86
N ARG A 21 -7.69 -12.78 8.73
CA ARG A 21 -7.15 -14.14 8.83
C ARG A 21 -7.34 -14.92 7.53
N GLU A 22 -8.49 -14.76 6.89
CA GLU A 22 -8.82 -15.42 5.63
C GLU A 22 -7.83 -15.02 4.53
N TRP A 23 -7.54 -13.72 4.42
CA TRP A 23 -6.67 -13.18 3.39
C TRP A 23 -5.18 -13.42 3.70
N THR A 24 -4.77 -13.35 4.96
CA THR A 24 -3.35 -13.39 5.31
C THR A 24 -2.82 -14.78 5.64
N THR A 25 -3.66 -15.66 6.16
CA THR A 25 -3.22 -16.96 6.69
C THR A 25 -3.86 -18.12 5.95
N ARG A 26 -5.19 -18.13 5.80
CA ARG A 26 -5.90 -19.31 5.24
C ARG A 26 -5.75 -19.42 3.73
N ARG A 27 -6.06 -18.36 2.98
CA ARG A 27 -5.86 -18.33 1.52
C ARG A 27 -4.47 -17.85 1.12
N GLY A 28 -3.74 -17.22 2.04
CA GLY A 28 -2.37 -16.75 1.81
C GLY A 28 -2.26 -15.80 0.61
N LEU A 29 -3.23 -14.90 0.48
CA LEU A 29 -3.29 -13.88 -0.56
C LEU A 29 -2.22 -12.80 -0.33
N ILE A 30 -2.15 -12.28 0.90
CA ILE A 30 -1.19 -11.25 1.33
C ILE A 30 -0.58 -11.71 2.65
N GLN A 31 0.69 -12.12 2.66
CA GLN A 31 1.30 -12.67 3.88
C GLN A 31 1.68 -11.56 4.88
N PRO A 32 1.59 -11.81 6.19
CA PRO A 32 2.16 -10.91 7.18
C PRO A 32 3.69 -10.92 7.08
N ASP A 33 4.32 -9.79 7.39
CA ASP A 33 5.78 -9.63 7.38
C ASP A 33 6.47 -10.52 8.42
N ALA A 34 5.84 -10.69 9.59
CA ALA A 34 6.25 -11.68 10.57
C ALA A 34 5.06 -12.58 10.94
N LYS A 35 5.22 -13.89 10.74
CA LYS A 35 4.22 -14.89 11.16
C LYS A 35 4.34 -15.14 12.68
N PRO A 36 3.25 -15.56 13.34
CA PRO A 36 3.35 -16.12 14.69
C PRO A 36 4.26 -17.37 14.69
N HIS A 37 5.18 -17.46 15.65
CA HIS A 37 6.13 -18.57 15.84
C HIS A 37 6.00 -19.22 17.24
N GLY A 38 4.78 -19.40 17.74
CA GLY A 38 4.51 -20.09 19.02
C GLY A 38 3.45 -19.43 19.89
N PRO A 39 3.17 -20.01 21.08
CA PRO A 39 2.17 -19.48 22.00
C PRO A 39 2.42 -18.01 22.34
N GLY A 40 1.39 -17.17 22.18
CA GLY A 40 1.47 -15.73 22.47
C GLY A 40 2.14 -14.84 21.41
N SER A 41 2.79 -15.43 20.40
CA SER A 41 3.32 -14.67 19.27
C SER A 41 2.21 -14.15 18.36
N ARG A 42 2.41 -12.98 17.75
CA ARG A 42 1.40 -12.30 16.93
C ARG A 42 1.96 -12.01 15.55
N ALA A 43 1.07 -12.01 14.56
CA ALA A 43 1.41 -11.54 13.23
C ALA A 43 1.71 -10.04 13.27
N LEU A 44 2.77 -9.62 12.58
CA LEU A 44 3.18 -8.24 12.46
C LEU A 44 3.18 -7.80 11.00
N TYR A 45 2.80 -6.54 10.78
CA TYR A 45 2.54 -6.00 9.45
C TYR A 45 3.29 -4.69 9.25
N SER A 46 3.96 -4.56 8.12
CA SER A 46 4.61 -3.34 7.64
C SER A 46 3.61 -2.40 6.98
N TRP A 47 4.03 -1.17 6.68
CA TRP A 47 3.19 -0.23 5.94
C TRP A 47 2.90 -0.74 4.52
N GLN A 48 3.83 -1.47 3.89
CA GLN A 48 3.65 -2.06 2.56
C GLN A 48 2.53 -3.10 2.58
N THR A 49 2.58 -4.00 3.56
CA THR A 49 1.55 -5.05 3.71
C THR A 49 0.19 -4.45 4.03
N VAL A 50 0.14 -3.42 4.89
CA VAL A 50 -1.13 -2.73 5.18
C VAL A 50 -1.63 -1.94 3.96
N LEU A 51 -0.76 -1.31 3.18
CA LEU A 51 -1.13 -0.68 1.91
C LEU A 51 -1.75 -1.70 0.95
N LEU A 52 -1.11 -2.85 0.79
CA LEU A 52 -1.59 -3.92 -0.08
C LEU A 52 -2.96 -4.46 0.37
N LEU A 53 -3.18 -4.61 1.68
CA LEU A 53 -4.49 -4.96 2.23
C LEU A 53 -5.54 -3.88 1.96
N ARG A 54 -5.20 -2.59 2.11
CA ARG A 54 -6.11 -1.49 1.78
C ARG A 54 -6.48 -1.47 0.28
N ILE A 55 -5.52 -1.76 -0.60
CA ILE A 55 -5.76 -1.90 -2.04
C ILE A 55 -6.69 -3.09 -2.31
N ALA A 56 -6.47 -4.24 -1.66
CA ALA A 56 -7.32 -5.42 -1.80
C ALA A 56 -8.76 -5.14 -1.38
N VAL A 57 -8.97 -4.37 -0.30
CA VAL A 57 -10.31 -3.91 0.12
C VAL A 57 -10.97 -3.09 -0.98
N VAL A 58 -10.27 -2.11 -1.58
CA VAL A 58 -10.84 -1.29 -2.65
C VAL A 58 -11.20 -2.14 -3.88
N LEU A 59 -10.30 -3.02 -4.30
CA LEU A 59 -10.54 -3.92 -5.43
C LEU A 59 -11.78 -4.79 -5.23
N LYS A 60 -11.96 -5.33 -4.02
CA LYS A 60 -13.12 -6.17 -3.71
C LYS A 60 -14.41 -5.38 -3.52
N GLU A 61 -14.38 -4.30 -2.74
CA GLU A 61 -15.61 -3.63 -2.28
C GLU A 61 -16.11 -2.58 -3.28
N ALA A 62 -15.20 -1.88 -3.98
CA ALA A 62 -15.58 -0.84 -4.94
C ALA A 62 -15.63 -1.36 -6.39
N PHE A 63 -14.76 -2.31 -6.75
CA PHE A 63 -14.66 -2.83 -8.11
C PHE A 63 -15.13 -4.27 -8.26
N HIS A 64 -15.58 -4.92 -7.17
CA HIS A 64 -16.08 -6.29 -7.17
C HIS A 64 -15.13 -7.33 -7.78
N VAL A 65 -13.81 -7.09 -7.64
CA VAL A 65 -12.77 -7.99 -8.14
C VAL A 65 -12.65 -9.21 -7.25
N GLU A 66 -12.70 -10.39 -7.87
CA GLU A 66 -12.42 -11.68 -7.24
C GLU A 66 -10.94 -11.80 -6.87
N LEU A 67 -10.61 -11.52 -5.60
CA LEU A 67 -9.22 -11.43 -5.14
C LEU A 67 -8.42 -12.73 -5.31
N HIS A 68 -9.08 -13.89 -5.25
CA HIS A 68 -8.39 -15.19 -5.35
C HIS A 68 -7.76 -15.44 -6.71
N SER A 69 -8.43 -14.98 -7.77
CA SER A 69 -7.92 -15.06 -9.13
C SER A 69 -6.76 -14.11 -9.38
N GLN A 70 -6.52 -13.14 -8.49
CA GLN A 70 -5.51 -12.09 -8.61
C GLN A 70 -4.28 -12.33 -7.70
N ARG A 71 -4.01 -13.58 -7.31
CA ARG A 71 -2.89 -13.89 -6.41
C ARG A 71 -1.53 -13.49 -6.98
N SER A 72 -1.33 -13.68 -8.28
CA SER A 72 -0.10 -13.26 -8.98
C SER A 72 0.11 -11.75 -8.93
N LEU A 73 -0.97 -10.97 -9.13
CA LEU A 73 -0.97 -9.52 -9.01
C LEU A 73 -0.53 -9.08 -7.61
N PHE A 74 -1.13 -9.62 -6.54
CA PHE A 74 -0.76 -9.26 -5.17
C PHE A 74 0.68 -9.64 -4.81
N LEU A 75 1.16 -10.80 -5.29
CA LEU A 75 2.54 -11.21 -5.08
C LEU A 75 3.51 -10.23 -5.76
N ALA A 76 3.25 -9.88 -7.02
CA ALA A 76 4.10 -8.98 -7.78
C ALA A 76 4.05 -7.54 -7.23
N LEU A 77 2.88 -7.07 -6.78
CA LEU A 77 2.74 -5.80 -6.05
C LEU A 77 3.55 -5.79 -4.75
N SER A 78 3.50 -6.86 -3.95
CA SER A 78 4.30 -6.97 -2.72
C SER A 78 5.79 -6.81 -3.02
N GLN A 79 6.31 -7.56 -4.00
CA GLN A 79 7.71 -7.50 -4.40
C GLN A 79 8.12 -6.11 -4.92
N ARG A 80 7.20 -5.41 -5.61
CA ARG A 80 7.44 -4.05 -6.09
C ARG A 80 7.47 -3.05 -4.94
N LEU A 81 6.54 -3.16 -3.99
CA LEU A 81 6.46 -2.27 -2.83
C LEU A 81 7.63 -2.44 -1.86
N GLU A 82 8.17 -3.65 -1.70
CA GLU A 82 9.38 -3.90 -0.92
C GLU A 82 10.59 -3.10 -1.40
N LYS A 83 10.66 -2.84 -2.72
CA LYS A 83 11.76 -2.09 -3.36
C LYS A 83 11.46 -0.61 -3.53
N THR A 84 10.27 -0.15 -3.12
CA THR A 84 9.82 1.23 -3.32
C THR A 84 9.75 1.96 -1.98
N SER A 85 10.39 3.12 -1.90
CA SER A 85 10.31 3.94 -0.70
C SER A 85 8.93 4.59 -0.57
N PHE A 86 8.44 4.77 0.66
CA PHE A 86 7.15 5.41 0.91
C PHE A 86 6.99 6.79 0.24
N PRO A 87 8.00 7.70 0.28
CA PRO A 87 7.88 8.99 -0.39
C PRO A 87 7.76 8.89 -1.92
N ALA A 88 8.33 7.85 -2.54
CA ALA A 88 8.28 7.67 -3.99
C ALA A 88 6.88 7.30 -4.51
N LEU A 89 5.96 6.90 -3.63
CA LEU A 89 4.58 6.58 -3.99
C LEU A 89 3.65 7.80 -3.95
N ARG A 90 4.11 8.96 -3.47
CA ARG A 90 3.27 10.16 -3.41
C ARG A 90 2.91 10.66 -4.80
N GLY A 91 1.64 10.97 -5.00
CA GLY A 91 1.08 11.36 -6.29
C GLY A 91 1.02 10.22 -7.29
N ALA A 92 1.37 8.98 -6.93
CA ALA A 92 1.33 7.84 -7.82
C ALA A 92 -0.02 7.10 -7.73
N ALA A 93 -0.31 6.33 -8.76
CA ALA A 93 -1.44 5.41 -8.84
C ALA A 93 -0.95 4.01 -9.22
N ILE A 94 -1.69 2.98 -8.80
CA ILE A 94 -1.56 1.64 -9.35
C ILE A 94 -2.50 1.55 -10.56
N ALA A 95 -1.91 1.24 -11.71
CA ALA A 95 -2.60 1.00 -12.97
C ALA A 95 -2.64 -0.51 -13.22
N ILE A 96 -3.83 -1.11 -13.32
CA ILE A 96 -4.01 -2.54 -13.59
C ILE A 96 -4.71 -2.68 -14.94
N ASN A 97 -4.08 -3.36 -15.89
CA ASN A 97 -4.67 -3.57 -17.21
C ASN A 97 -5.59 -4.80 -17.23
N SER A 98 -6.31 -4.98 -18.34
CA SER A 98 -7.20 -6.12 -18.57
C SER A 98 -6.49 -7.48 -18.57
N GLU A 99 -5.17 -7.51 -18.79
CA GLU A 99 -4.35 -8.73 -18.81
C GLU A 99 -3.88 -9.15 -17.41
N GLY A 100 -4.20 -8.35 -16.38
CA GLY A 100 -3.81 -8.61 -14.99
C GLY A 100 -2.37 -8.23 -14.66
N SER A 101 -1.68 -7.49 -15.53
CA SER A 101 -0.42 -6.83 -15.18
C SER A 101 -0.69 -5.45 -14.57
N PHE A 102 0.31 -4.92 -13.87
CA PHE A 102 0.20 -3.62 -13.22
C PHE A 102 1.47 -2.80 -13.37
N ASP A 103 1.30 -1.49 -13.23
CA ASP A 103 2.38 -0.53 -13.06
C ASP A 103 2.06 0.48 -11.95
N ILE A 104 3.10 1.07 -11.37
CA ILE A 104 2.99 2.24 -10.48
C ILE A 104 3.38 3.45 -11.31
N VAL A 105 2.42 4.35 -11.53
CA VAL A 105 2.52 5.44 -12.52
C VAL A 105 2.20 6.78 -11.87
N ASP A 106 2.72 7.87 -12.46
CA ASP A 106 2.20 9.21 -12.19
C ASP A 106 0.99 9.42 -13.11
N PRO A 107 -0.25 9.48 -12.58
CA PRO A 107 -1.46 9.60 -13.38
C PRO A 107 -1.51 10.91 -14.17
N ARG A 108 -0.73 11.93 -13.80
CA ARG A 108 -0.66 13.22 -14.52
C ARG A 108 0.21 13.14 -15.77
N ARG A 109 1.03 12.10 -15.88
CA ARG A 109 1.93 11.84 -17.02
C ARG A 109 1.43 10.69 -17.90
N LEU A 110 0.28 10.12 -17.56
CA LEU A 110 -0.30 9.06 -18.38
C LEU A 110 -0.88 9.68 -19.65
N GLU A 111 -0.42 9.21 -20.81
CA GLU A 111 -1.15 9.42 -22.06
C GLU A 111 -2.42 8.56 -22.08
N ALA A 112 -3.32 8.85 -23.01
CA ALA A 112 -4.53 8.08 -23.18
C ALA A 112 -4.17 6.59 -23.34
N PRO A 113 -4.61 5.71 -22.42
CA PRO A 113 -4.21 4.31 -22.46
C PRO A 113 -4.80 3.65 -23.71
N SER A 114 -3.99 2.84 -24.39
CA SER A 114 -4.44 2.11 -25.59
C SER A 114 -5.50 1.04 -25.28
N ASN A 115 -5.57 0.60 -24.02
CA ASN A 115 -6.46 -0.45 -23.52
C ASN A 115 -7.17 0.01 -22.23
N ASP A 116 -8.26 -0.68 -21.87
CA ASP A 116 -8.97 -0.45 -20.61
C ASP A 116 -8.08 -0.71 -19.39
N LEU A 117 -8.24 0.15 -18.37
CA LEU A 117 -7.36 0.15 -17.22
C LEU A 117 -8.10 0.54 -15.93
N LEU A 118 -7.88 -0.22 -14.86
CA LEU A 118 -8.31 0.12 -13.50
C LEU A 118 -7.21 0.93 -12.82
N MET A 119 -7.56 2.12 -12.31
CA MET A 119 -6.61 3.02 -11.68
C MET A 119 -6.95 3.27 -10.22
N LEU A 120 -6.01 3.00 -9.33
CA LEU A 120 -6.14 3.16 -7.90
C LEU A 120 -5.17 4.24 -7.39
N GLN A 121 -5.71 5.40 -6.99
CA GLN A 121 -4.92 6.50 -6.43
C GLN A 121 -4.31 6.09 -5.10
N LEU A 122 -2.99 6.26 -4.92
CA LEU A 122 -2.32 5.84 -3.68
C LEU A 122 -2.43 6.87 -2.55
N ASP A 123 -2.50 8.16 -2.86
CA ASP A 123 -2.46 9.25 -1.86
C ASP A 123 -3.48 9.08 -0.70
N PRO A 124 -4.77 8.75 -0.93
CA PRO A 124 -5.72 8.54 0.16
C PRO A 124 -5.31 7.41 1.12
N HIS A 125 -4.60 6.40 0.63
CA HIS A 125 -4.08 5.32 1.45
C HIS A 125 -2.80 5.74 2.17
N LEU A 126 -1.91 6.45 1.49
CA LEU A 126 -0.65 6.94 2.04
C LEU A 126 -0.88 7.96 3.16
N GLU A 127 -1.87 8.84 3.06
CA GLU A 127 -2.20 9.81 4.12
C GLU A 127 -2.58 9.16 5.46
N ILE A 128 -3.30 8.04 5.41
CA ILE A 128 -3.64 7.27 6.61
C ILE A 128 -2.39 6.57 7.15
N LEU A 129 -1.60 5.95 6.28
CA LEU A 129 -0.41 5.21 6.69
C LEU A 129 0.71 6.12 7.21
N SER A 130 0.84 7.34 6.70
CA SER A 130 1.87 8.29 7.15
C SER A 130 1.70 8.66 8.61
N ARG A 131 0.46 8.96 9.01
CA ARG A 131 0.08 9.29 10.40
C ARG A 131 0.36 8.12 11.35
N GLU A 132 0.07 6.92 10.89
CA GLU A 132 0.01 5.72 11.74
C GLU A 132 1.35 5.04 11.90
N PHE A 133 2.16 5.04 10.85
CA PHE A 133 3.50 4.47 10.87
C PHE A 133 4.58 5.51 11.21
N GLY A 134 4.21 6.78 11.38
CA GLY A 134 5.16 7.88 11.62
C GLY A 134 6.12 8.08 10.44
N LEU A 135 5.64 7.81 9.23
CA LEU A 135 6.44 7.94 8.01
C LEU A 135 6.50 9.42 7.69
N LEU A 136 7.62 10.04 8.06
CA LEU A 136 7.86 11.47 7.91
C LEU A 136 7.37 11.96 6.55
N GLU A 137 6.57 13.01 6.57
CA GLU A 137 6.45 13.84 5.39
C GLU A 137 7.85 14.33 5.04
N PRO A 138 8.30 14.28 3.76
CA PRO A 138 9.47 15.03 3.40
C PRO A 138 9.20 16.47 3.84
N ILE A 139 10.00 16.96 4.79
CA ILE A 139 9.98 18.36 5.20
C ILE A 139 10.07 19.12 3.88
N ARG A 140 9.01 19.85 3.51
CA ARG A 140 9.10 20.79 2.40
C ARG A 140 10.24 21.71 2.80
N GLN A 141 11.41 21.49 2.21
CA GLN A 141 12.60 22.26 2.52
C GLN A 141 12.23 23.70 2.22
N LEU A 142 12.07 24.51 3.28
CA LEU A 142 11.78 25.92 3.14
C LEU A 142 12.90 26.52 2.30
N PRO A 143 12.61 27.40 1.33
CA PRO A 143 13.65 28.03 0.55
C PRO A 143 14.67 28.66 1.50
N LEU A 144 15.93 28.23 1.38
CA LEU A 144 17.02 28.80 2.16
C LEU A 144 17.11 30.27 1.77
N PHE A 145 16.81 31.17 2.71
CA PHE A 145 16.99 32.59 2.47
C PHE A 145 18.47 32.87 2.18
N PRO A 146 18.80 33.63 1.13
CA PRO A 146 20.18 34.00 0.87
C PRO A 146 20.71 34.86 2.03
N ALA A 147 21.90 34.53 2.53
CA ALA A 147 22.56 35.35 3.53
C ALA A 147 22.87 36.73 2.94
N ARG A 148 22.27 37.80 3.49
CA ARG A 148 22.66 39.17 3.16
C ARG A 148 24.03 39.43 3.79
N ALA A 149 25.03 39.70 2.96
CA ALA A 149 26.29 40.26 3.43
C ALA A 149 26.01 41.64 4.05
N VAL A 150 26.48 41.83 5.28
CA VAL A 150 26.51 43.13 5.94
C VAL A 150 27.82 43.79 5.50
N THR A 151 27.70 44.86 4.71
CA THR A 151 28.80 45.78 4.37
C THR A 151 29.01 46.80 5.46
#